data_AF-A0AAU2ZX33-F1
#
_entry.id   AF-A0AAU2ZX33-F1
#
_cell.length_a   1.000
_cell.length_b   1.000
_cell.length_c   1.000
_cell.angle_alpha   90.00
_cell.angle_beta   90.00
_cell.angle_gamma   90.00
#
_symmetry.space_group_name_H-M   'P 1'
#
loop_
_entity.id
_entity.type
_entity.pdbx_description
1 polymer ?
#
loop_
_entity_poly.entity_id
_entity_poly.type
_entity_poly.pdbx_seq_one_letter_code
_entity_poly.pdbx_strand_id
1 'polypeptide(L)'
;MSDDALAAALKDSITDPRKWWAFPDDSPVKSIPGFADTAYEDGARTYNQRGQQADPAPQVHEQRLYCERPGPDLSKLTAPVHLYGGDKDTTVPPATLAIWRQQFPADRVTVRTYADSAHDVQYRHWDQILVDLAGHGDRTVVCRDSHTRVLPADEAARLVARKRATLGSCAWNS
;
A
#
# COMPACT_ATOMS: atom_id res chain seq x y z
N MET A 1 9.53 -2.29 20.96
CA MET A 1 10.19 -3.59 20.70
C MET A 1 11.70 -3.43 20.92
N SER A 2 12.42 -4.45 21.41
CA SER A 2 13.89 -4.44 21.49
C SER A 2 14.54 -4.72 20.13
N ASP A 3 15.84 -4.48 19.99
CA ASP A 3 16.58 -4.77 18.74
C ASP A 3 16.54 -6.27 18.42
N ASP A 4 16.76 -7.13 19.42
CA ASP A 4 16.70 -8.58 19.24
C ASP A 4 15.31 -9.05 18.77
N ALA A 5 14.25 -8.49 19.34
CA ALA A 5 12.88 -8.81 18.95
C ALA A 5 12.59 -8.32 17.52
N LEU A 6 13.13 -7.15 17.13
CA LEU A 6 13.00 -6.64 15.77
C LEU A 6 13.79 -7.49 14.76
N ALA A 7 15.03 -7.84 15.09
CA ALA A 7 15.87 -8.72 14.29
C ALA A 7 15.19 -10.07 14.08
N ALA A 8 14.63 -10.67 15.14
CA ALA A 8 13.90 -11.92 15.06
C ALA A 8 12.66 -11.82 14.16
N ALA A 9 11.90 -10.72 14.23
CA ALA A 9 10.74 -10.49 13.38
C ALA A 9 11.10 -10.33 11.89
N LEU A 10 12.28 -9.80 11.58
CA LEU A 10 12.75 -9.54 10.21
C LEU A 10 13.57 -10.68 9.61
N LYS A 11 14.14 -11.55 10.44
CA LYS A 11 15.10 -12.58 10.03
C LYS A 11 14.60 -13.42 8.86
N ASP A 12 13.33 -13.80 8.91
CA ASP A 12 12.72 -14.68 7.93
C ASP A 12 12.60 -14.02 6.54
N SER A 13 12.19 -12.75 6.47
CA SER A 13 12.08 -12.02 5.21
C SER A 13 13.43 -11.62 4.64
N ILE A 14 14.43 -11.41 5.50
CA ILE A 14 15.81 -11.09 5.09
C ILE A 14 16.52 -12.33 4.54
N THR A 15 16.31 -13.49 5.18
CA THR A 15 16.90 -14.77 4.74
C THR A 15 16.20 -15.29 3.48
N ASP A 16 14.89 -15.14 3.41
CA ASP A 16 14.07 -15.55 2.27
C ASP A 16 13.18 -14.41 1.78
N PRO A 17 13.66 -13.58 0.83
CA PRO A 17 12.93 -12.45 0.28
C PRO A 17 11.59 -12.81 -0.35
N ARG A 18 11.39 -14.09 -0.71
CA ARG A 18 10.11 -14.58 -1.22
C ARG A 18 9.00 -14.41 -0.19
N LYS A 19 9.31 -14.51 1.11
CA LYS A 19 8.32 -14.32 2.18
C LYS A 19 7.77 -12.90 2.23
N TRP A 20 8.62 -11.90 2.00
CA TRP A 20 8.19 -10.50 1.97
C TRP A 20 7.28 -10.20 0.78
N TRP A 21 7.65 -10.74 -0.39
CA TRP A 21 6.95 -10.56 -1.65
C TRP A 21 5.96 -11.71 -1.96
N ALA A 22 5.56 -12.48 -0.94
CA ALA A 22 4.57 -13.56 -1.06
C ALA A 22 3.16 -12.97 -1.03
N PHE A 23 2.81 -12.23 -2.09
CA PHE A 23 1.45 -11.70 -2.23
C PHE A 23 0.41 -12.83 -2.25
N PRO A 24 -0.82 -12.55 -1.75
CA PRO A 24 -1.94 -13.48 -1.84
C PRO A 24 -2.15 -14.04 -3.26
N ASP A 25 -2.76 -15.22 -3.35
CA ASP A 25 -3.05 -15.86 -4.64
C ASP A 25 -3.99 -15.03 -5.53
N ASP A 26 -4.86 -14.22 -4.92
CA ASP A 26 -5.77 -13.29 -5.59
C ASP A 26 -5.16 -11.91 -5.85
N SER A 27 -3.87 -11.70 -5.58
CA SER A 27 -3.19 -10.43 -5.84
C SER A 27 -3.07 -10.15 -7.34
N PRO A 28 -3.40 -8.93 -7.81
CA PRO A 28 -3.24 -8.56 -9.21
C PRO A 28 -1.77 -8.58 -9.67
N VAL A 29 -0.82 -8.51 -8.74
CA VAL A 29 0.63 -8.60 -9.03
C VAL A 29 0.99 -9.95 -9.64
N LYS A 30 0.25 -11.02 -9.34
CA LYS A 30 0.46 -12.35 -9.93
C LYS A 30 0.24 -12.38 -11.45
N SER A 31 -0.51 -11.42 -11.99
CA SER A 31 -0.75 -11.28 -13.43
C SER A 31 0.34 -10.50 -14.16
N ILE A 32 1.35 -9.96 -13.46
CA ILE A 32 2.45 -9.19 -14.05
C ILE A 32 3.64 -10.14 -14.32
N PRO A 33 3.94 -10.47 -15.59
CA PRO A 33 5.01 -11.41 -15.91
C PRO A 33 6.37 -10.93 -15.37
N GLY A 34 7.10 -11.83 -14.68
CA GLY A 34 8.45 -11.58 -14.17
C GLY A 34 8.53 -10.67 -12.94
N PHE A 35 7.42 -10.13 -12.44
CA PHE A 35 7.44 -9.25 -11.26
C PHE A 35 8.00 -9.97 -10.03
N ALA A 36 7.42 -11.13 -9.69
CA ALA A 36 7.79 -11.87 -8.48
C ALA A 36 9.26 -12.32 -8.54
N ASP A 37 9.69 -12.89 -9.66
CA ASP A 37 11.07 -13.35 -9.86
C ASP A 37 12.06 -12.19 -9.69
N THR A 38 11.80 -11.05 -10.34
CA THR A 38 12.66 -9.87 -10.23
C THR A 38 12.72 -9.35 -8.79
N ALA A 39 11.58 -9.27 -8.10
CA ALA A 39 11.52 -8.82 -6.72
C ALA A 39 12.27 -9.76 -5.76
N TYR A 40 12.18 -11.07 -6.00
CA TYR A 40 12.91 -12.08 -5.22
C TYR A 40 14.42 -11.99 -5.45
N GLU A 41 14.86 -11.86 -6.70
CA GLU A 41 16.28 -11.70 -7.06
C GLU A 41 16.87 -10.40 -6.51
N ASP A 42 16.15 -9.28 -6.63
CA ASP A 42 16.57 -8.00 -6.09
C ASP A 42 16.67 -8.02 -4.57
N GLY A 43 15.71 -8.65 -3.88
CA GLY A 43 15.76 -8.87 -2.44
C GLY A 43 16.96 -9.74 -2.05
N ALA A 44 17.19 -10.85 -2.76
CA ALA A 44 18.29 -11.77 -2.48
C ALA A 44 19.64 -11.09 -2.66
N ARG A 45 19.78 -10.28 -3.72
CA ARG A 45 20.96 -9.43 -3.94
C ARG A 45 21.13 -8.43 -2.80
N THR A 46 20.07 -7.71 -2.42
CA THR A 46 20.13 -6.64 -1.42
C THR A 46 20.63 -7.14 -0.06
N TYR A 47 20.15 -8.30 0.39
CA TYR A 47 20.54 -8.85 1.70
C TYR A 47 21.84 -9.65 1.70
N ASN A 48 22.42 -9.93 0.53
CA ASN A 48 23.67 -10.71 0.43
C ASN A 48 24.83 -9.96 -0.25
N GLN A 49 24.58 -8.77 -0.82
CA GLN A 49 25.61 -7.97 -1.45
C GLN A 49 26.75 -7.67 -0.47
N ARG A 50 27.98 -7.62 -1.00
CA ARG A 50 29.19 -7.28 -0.23
C ARG A 50 29.43 -8.16 1.01
N GLY A 51 28.91 -9.39 1.01
CA GLY A 51 29.14 -10.35 2.09
C GLY A 51 28.27 -10.13 3.34
N GLN A 52 27.13 -9.44 3.21
CA GLN A 52 26.20 -9.21 4.33
C GLN A 52 25.56 -10.48 4.87
N GLN A 53 25.51 -11.57 4.09
CA GLN A 53 25.04 -12.90 4.54
C GLN A 53 23.68 -12.87 5.27
N ALA A 54 22.73 -12.06 4.78
CA ALA A 54 21.41 -11.90 5.38
C ALA A 54 21.44 -11.40 6.85
N ASP A 55 22.43 -10.59 7.22
CA ASP A 55 22.50 -9.93 8.53
C ASP A 55 21.32 -8.95 8.71
N PRO A 56 20.48 -9.10 9.75
CA PRO A 56 19.36 -8.20 10.01
C PRO A 56 19.78 -6.83 10.60
N ALA A 57 21.01 -6.68 11.11
CA ALA A 57 21.44 -5.48 11.82
C ALA A 57 21.25 -4.16 11.04
N PRO A 58 21.53 -4.08 9.71
CA PRO A 58 21.27 -2.87 8.93
C PRO A 58 19.78 -2.53 8.86
N GLN A 59 18.89 -3.51 8.68
CA GLN A 59 17.45 -3.27 8.62
C GLN A 59 16.89 -2.84 9.98
N VAL A 60 17.41 -3.40 11.07
CA VAL A 60 17.10 -2.98 12.45
C VAL A 60 17.51 -1.53 12.67
N HIS A 61 18.74 -1.16 12.26
CA HIS A 61 19.22 0.21 12.35
C HIS A 61 18.29 1.18 11.60
N GLU A 62 17.95 0.89 10.34
CA GLU A 62 17.04 1.72 9.55
C GLU A 62 15.66 1.88 10.21
N GLN A 63 15.08 0.81 10.76
CA GLN A 63 13.81 0.92 11.47
C GLN A 63 13.90 1.76 12.75
N ARG A 64 15.03 1.71 13.45
CA ARG A 64 15.27 2.57 14.62
C ARG A 64 15.32 4.04 14.26
N LEU A 65 15.90 4.38 13.11
CA LEU A 65 15.91 5.76 12.65
C LEU A 65 14.50 6.36 12.54
N TYR A 66 13.50 5.57 12.10
CA TYR A 66 12.11 6.03 12.06
C TYR A 66 11.45 6.18 13.44
N CYS A 67 11.94 5.47 14.46
CA CYS A 67 11.43 5.57 15.83
C CYS A 67 12.11 6.70 16.64
N GLU A 68 13.36 7.03 16.29
CA GLU A 68 14.21 7.96 17.05
C GLU A 68 14.27 9.34 16.44
N ARG A 69 14.01 9.46 15.12
CA ARG A 69 13.99 10.75 14.44
C ARG A 69 12.55 11.24 14.30
N PRO A 70 12.27 12.51 14.60
CA PRO A 70 10.97 13.07 14.28
C PRO A 70 10.74 12.95 12.77
N GLY A 71 9.50 12.67 12.39
CA GLY A 71 9.08 12.77 11.00
C GLY A 71 9.27 14.20 10.46
N PRO A 72 9.21 14.38 9.14
CA PRO A 72 9.31 15.72 8.55
C PRO A 72 8.22 16.65 9.11
N ASP A 73 8.53 17.93 9.25
CA ASP A 73 7.52 18.95 9.55
C ASP A 73 6.60 19.13 8.34
N LEU A 74 5.36 18.66 8.47
CA LEU A 74 4.33 18.71 7.43
C LEU A 74 3.49 19.99 7.48
N SER A 75 3.77 20.93 8.38
CA SER A 75 3.01 22.19 8.53
C SER A 75 2.95 23.01 7.24
N LYS A 76 3.99 22.90 6.40
CA LYS A 76 4.11 23.61 5.11
C LYS A 76 3.53 22.84 3.93
N LEU A 77 3.10 21.59 4.09
CA LEU A 77 2.44 20.86 3.01
C LEU A 77 1.03 21.43 2.83
N THR A 78 0.79 22.09 1.70
CA THR A 78 -0.51 22.74 1.38
C THR A 78 -1.33 22.01 0.33
N ALA A 79 -0.73 21.06 -0.39
CA ALA A 79 -1.41 20.24 -1.38
C ALA A 79 -2.45 19.30 -0.73
N PRO A 80 -3.49 18.88 -1.47
CA PRO A 80 -4.37 17.79 -1.06
C PRO A 80 -3.58 16.50 -0.79
N VAL A 81 -3.98 15.76 0.24
CA VAL A 81 -3.35 14.50 0.64
C VAL A 81 -4.35 13.37 0.49
N HIS A 82 -3.92 12.31 -0.19
CA HIS A 82 -4.69 11.07 -0.33
C HIS A 82 -3.95 9.94 0.37
N LEU A 83 -4.62 9.28 1.32
CA LEU A 83 -4.11 8.12 2.03
C LEU A 83 -4.88 6.88 1.56
N TYR A 84 -4.16 5.85 1.13
CA TYR A 84 -4.72 4.60 0.64
C TYR A 84 -4.33 3.45 1.56
N GLY A 85 -5.26 2.57 1.87
CA GLY A 85 -4.98 1.37 2.67
C GLY A 85 -5.85 0.19 2.26
N GLY A 86 -5.28 -1.01 2.33
CA GLY A 86 -6.03 -2.26 2.24
C GLY A 86 -6.48 -2.70 3.63
N ASP A 87 -7.74 -3.10 3.80
CA ASP A 87 -8.23 -3.57 5.11
C ASP A 87 -7.61 -4.91 5.53
N LYS A 88 -7.04 -5.65 4.57
CA LYS A 88 -6.33 -6.92 4.80
C LYS A 88 -4.82 -6.73 5.02
N ASP A 89 -4.29 -5.49 5.04
CA ASP A 89 -2.85 -5.25 5.19
C ASP A 89 -2.38 -5.59 6.62
N THR A 90 -1.47 -6.56 6.74
CA THR A 90 -0.83 -6.94 8.01
C THR A 90 0.60 -6.41 8.16
N THR A 91 1.16 -5.83 7.11
CA THR A 91 2.51 -5.25 7.08
C THR A 91 2.48 -3.79 7.52
N VAL A 92 1.55 -3.01 6.95
CA VAL A 92 1.26 -1.62 7.35
C VAL A 92 -0.23 -1.53 7.69
N PRO A 93 -0.61 -1.94 8.91
CA PRO A 93 -2.02 -2.14 9.24
C PRO A 93 -2.83 -0.84 9.18
N PRO A 94 -4.17 -0.91 9.01
CA PRO A 94 -5.04 0.26 8.93
C PRO A 94 -4.87 1.27 10.08
N ALA A 95 -4.44 0.82 11.26
CA ALA A 95 -4.10 1.69 12.39
C ALA A 95 -2.98 2.70 12.06
N THR A 96 -2.00 2.32 11.24
CA THR A 96 -0.93 3.22 10.77
C THR A 96 -1.49 4.34 9.88
N LEU A 97 -2.52 4.05 9.08
CA LEU A 97 -3.19 5.05 8.24
C LEU A 97 -3.85 6.14 9.09
N ALA A 98 -4.41 5.77 10.25
CA ALA A 98 -5.00 6.71 11.19
C ALA A 98 -3.96 7.66 11.82
N ILE A 99 -2.73 7.17 12.08
CA ILE A 99 -1.62 8.00 12.56
C ILE A 99 -1.28 9.09 11.52
N TRP A 100 -1.19 8.71 10.25
CA TRP A 100 -0.93 9.65 9.16
C TRP A 100 -2.06 10.66 8.96
N ARG A 101 -3.32 10.23 9.04
CA ARG A 101 -4.47 11.12 8.94
C ARG A 101 -4.39 12.27 9.96
N GLN A 102 -3.93 11.99 11.19
CA GLN A 102 -3.82 12.98 12.26
C GLN A 102 -2.74 14.05 12.00
N GLN A 103 -1.81 13.80 11.07
CA GLN A 103 -0.77 14.78 10.72
C GLN A 103 -1.28 15.88 9.78
N PHE A 104 -2.51 15.75 9.27
CA PHE A 104 -3.08 16.67 8.29
C PHE A 104 -4.42 17.26 8.78
N PRO A 105 -4.72 18.53 8.44
CA PRO A 105 -6.04 19.12 8.59
C PRO A 105 -7.12 18.29 7.88
N ALA A 106 -8.28 18.17 8.53
CA ALA A 106 -9.36 17.29 8.10
C ALA A 106 -9.94 17.65 6.72
N ASP A 107 -9.84 18.90 6.30
CA ASP A 107 -10.29 19.41 5.01
C ASP A 107 -9.30 19.16 3.86
N ARG A 108 -8.08 18.69 4.17
CA ARG A 108 -7.02 18.42 3.18
C ARG A 108 -6.73 16.95 2.97
N VAL A 109 -7.20 16.07 3.84
CA VAL A 109 -6.89 14.64 3.81
C VAL A 109 -8.12 13.82 3.41
N THR A 110 -7.98 13.08 2.30
CA THR A 110 -8.94 12.07 1.89
C THR A 110 -8.36 10.69 2.19
N VAL A 111 -9.12 9.86 2.90
CA VAL A 111 -8.73 8.49 3.21
C VAL A 111 -9.59 7.54 2.38
N ARG A 112 -8.96 6.64 1.65
CA ARG A 112 -9.60 5.58 0.88
C ARG A 112 -9.13 4.23 1.39
N THR A 113 -10.07 3.42 1.89
CA THR A 113 -9.78 2.04 2.30
C THR A 113 -10.50 1.05 1.40
N TYR A 114 -9.86 -0.10 1.19
CA TYR A 114 -10.34 -1.12 0.27
C TYR A 114 -10.39 -2.48 0.97
N ALA A 115 -11.61 -2.98 1.14
CA ALA A 115 -11.88 -4.26 1.79
C ALA A 115 -11.30 -5.47 1.02
N ASP A 116 -11.07 -5.31 -0.28
CA ASP A 116 -10.57 -6.37 -1.14
C ASP A 116 -9.04 -6.47 -1.18
N SER A 117 -8.31 -5.47 -0.67
CA SER A 117 -6.87 -5.30 -0.87
C SER A 117 -6.04 -5.48 0.40
N ALA A 118 -4.78 -5.87 0.25
CA ALA A 118 -3.78 -5.92 1.32
C ALA A 118 -2.69 -4.85 1.07
N HIS A 119 -1.42 -5.17 1.34
CA HIS A 119 -0.26 -4.28 1.16
C HIS A 119 0.01 -3.87 -0.31
N ASP A 120 -0.69 -4.51 -1.25
CA ASP A 120 -0.59 -4.33 -2.69
C ASP A 120 -1.72 -3.46 -3.27
N VAL A 121 -2.43 -2.72 -2.42
CA VAL A 121 -3.54 -1.83 -2.78
C VAL A 121 -3.23 -0.90 -3.95
N GLN A 122 -1.98 -0.43 -4.06
CA GLN A 122 -1.53 0.46 -5.13
C GLN A 122 -1.57 -0.19 -6.52
N TYR A 123 -1.40 -1.51 -6.60
CA TYR A 123 -1.43 -2.22 -7.88
C TYR A 123 -2.88 -2.44 -8.34
N ARG A 124 -3.79 -2.72 -7.40
CA ARG A 124 -5.22 -2.91 -7.70
C ARG A 124 -5.96 -1.60 -7.98
N HIS A 125 -5.67 -0.55 -7.22
CA HIS A 125 -6.39 0.73 -7.29
C HIS A 125 -5.54 1.86 -7.88
N TRP A 126 -4.59 1.49 -8.75
CA TRP A 126 -3.71 2.43 -9.44
C TRP A 126 -4.49 3.49 -10.23
N ASP A 127 -5.59 3.09 -10.83
CA ASP A 127 -6.54 3.96 -11.53
C ASP A 127 -7.13 5.05 -10.64
N GLN A 128 -7.56 4.72 -9.41
CA GLN A 128 -8.03 5.71 -8.45
C GLN A 128 -6.91 6.66 -8.03
N ILE A 129 -5.70 6.14 -7.80
CA ILE A 129 -4.54 6.96 -7.46
C ILE A 129 -4.26 7.98 -8.57
N LEU A 130 -4.30 7.56 -9.84
CA LEU A 130 -4.12 8.47 -10.97
C LEU A 130 -5.21 9.53 -11.07
N VAL A 131 -6.47 9.18 -10.81
CA VAL A 131 -7.60 10.13 -10.80
C VAL A 131 -7.43 11.18 -9.69
N ASP A 132 -7.03 10.75 -8.49
CA ASP A 132 -6.76 11.66 -7.38
C ASP A 132 -5.56 12.57 -7.69
N LEU A 133 -4.47 12.03 -8.23
CA LEU A 133 -3.28 12.80 -8.66
C LEU A 133 -3.61 13.82 -9.77
N ALA A 134 -4.60 13.53 -10.62
CA ALA A 134 -5.09 14.45 -11.63
C ALA A 134 -5.96 15.60 -11.06
N GLY A 135 -6.18 15.64 -9.74
CA GLY A 135 -6.98 16.67 -9.07
C GLY A 135 -8.47 16.35 -9.00
N HIS A 136 -8.88 15.11 -9.27
CA HIS A 136 -10.27 14.66 -9.24
C HIS A 136 -10.61 13.90 -7.96
N GLY A 137 -10.19 14.43 -6.80
CA GLY A 137 -10.40 13.81 -5.48
C GLY A 137 -11.87 13.64 -5.09
N ASP A 138 -12.78 14.39 -5.72
CA ASP A 138 -14.23 14.28 -5.57
C ASP A 138 -14.86 13.15 -6.40
N ARG A 139 -14.03 12.39 -7.14
CA ARG A 139 -14.45 11.27 -7.98
C ARG A 139 -13.96 9.95 -7.45
N THR A 140 -14.69 8.90 -7.82
CA THR A 140 -14.32 7.52 -7.52
C THR A 140 -14.42 6.67 -8.79
N VAL A 141 -13.38 5.86 -9.03
CA VAL A 141 -13.34 4.86 -10.10
C VAL A 141 -14.10 3.63 -9.64
N VAL A 142 -15.04 3.17 -10.46
CA VAL A 142 -15.82 1.97 -10.22
C VAL A 142 -15.95 1.12 -11.48
N CYS A 143 -16.04 -0.19 -11.30
CA CYS A 143 -16.48 -1.11 -12.33
C CYS A 143 -17.98 -1.33 -12.20
N ARG A 144 -18.73 -1.01 -13.26
CA ARG A 144 -20.17 -1.22 -13.31
C ARG A 144 -20.56 -1.74 -14.69
N ASP A 145 -21.35 -2.81 -14.70
CA ASP A 145 -21.88 -3.41 -15.95
C ASP A 145 -20.74 -3.70 -16.97
N SER A 146 -19.61 -4.24 -16.49
CA SER A 146 -18.36 -4.49 -17.24
C SER A 146 -17.69 -3.25 -17.86
N HIS A 147 -18.06 -2.05 -17.42
CA HIS A 147 -17.45 -0.80 -17.85
C HIS A 147 -16.83 -0.05 -16.66
N THR A 148 -15.57 0.36 -16.80
CA THR A 148 -14.94 1.28 -15.87
C THR A 148 -15.55 2.67 -16.02
N ARG A 149 -15.95 3.29 -14.92
CA ARG A 149 -16.54 4.63 -14.85
C ARG A 149 -15.86 5.45 -13.76
N VAL A 150 -15.71 6.74 -14.01
CA VAL A 150 -15.30 7.72 -13.00
C VAL A 150 -16.55 8.52 -12.64
N LEU A 151 -17.04 8.37 -11.40
CA LEU A 151 -18.31 8.93 -10.95
C LEU A 151 -18.09 9.92 -9.79
N PRO A 152 -19.04 10.85 -9.52
CA PRO A 152 -19.08 11.53 -8.23
C PRO A 152 -18.94 10.53 -7.06
N ALA A 153 -18.14 10.87 -6.05
CA ALA A 153 -17.82 9.94 -4.95
C ALA A 153 -19.07 9.45 -4.19
N ASP A 154 -20.07 10.31 -4.00
CA ASP A 154 -21.34 9.97 -3.33
C ASP A 154 -22.20 9.01 -4.18
N GLU A 155 -22.20 9.16 -5.50
CA GLU A 155 -22.88 8.26 -6.42
C GLU A 155 -22.19 6.89 -6.44
N ALA A 156 -20.86 6.88 -6.57
CA ALA A 156 -20.06 5.66 -6.50
C ALA A 156 -20.30 4.89 -5.19
N ALA A 157 -20.24 5.58 -4.05
CA ALA A 157 -20.48 4.98 -2.73
C ALA A 157 -21.87 4.34 -2.64
N ARG A 158 -22.91 5.02 -3.15
CA ARG A 158 -24.28 4.46 -3.20
C ARG A 158 -24.37 3.22 -4.08
N LEU A 159 -23.69 3.18 -5.22
CA LEU A 159 -23.68 2.02 -6.12
C LEU A 159 -22.95 0.83 -5.51
N VAL A 160 -21.78 1.07 -4.91
CA VAL A 160 -20.99 0.03 -4.22
C VAL A 160 -21.77 -0.54 -3.03
N ALA A 161 -22.36 0.31 -2.19
CA ALA A 161 -23.18 -0.14 -1.05
C ALA A 161 -24.38 -1.00 -1.47
N ARG A 162 -24.94 -0.75 -2.66
CA ARG A 162 -26.04 -1.53 -3.25
C ARG A 162 -25.56 -2.75 -4.04
N LYS A 163 -24.26 -3.04 -4.03
CA LYS A 163 -23.63 -4.12 -4.82
C LYS A 163 -23.91 -4.02 -6.32
N ARG A 164 -24.06 -2.80 -6.83
CA ARG A 164 -24.28 -2.49 -8.26
C ARG A 164 -23.01 -2.04 -8.99
N ALA A 165 -21.91 -1.96 -8.26
CA ALA A 165 -20.58 -1.65 -8.77
C ALA A 165 -19.53 -2.18 -7.78
N THR A 166 -18.30 -2.37 -8.24
CA THR A 166 -17.11 -2.60 -7.39
C THR A 166 -16.17 -1.41 -7.50
N LEU A 167 -15.34 -1.18 -6.48
CA LEU A 167 -14.29 -0.16 -6.55
C LEU A 167 -13.19 -0.58 -7.56
N GLY A 168 -12.62 0.41 -8.25
CA GLY A 168 -11.54 0.21 -9.22
C GLY A 168 -12.00 -0.27 -10.59
N SER A 169 -11.04 -0.45 -11.50
CA SER A 169 -11.25 -0.79 -12.90
C SER A 169 -11.80 -2.20 -13.10
N CYS A 170 -12.63 -2.39 -14.13
CA CYS A 170 -13.11 -3.71 -14.53
C CYS A 170 -11.99 -4.65 -14.99
N ALA A 171 -10.80 -4.13 -15.30
CA ALA A 171 -9.63 -4.93 -15.64
C ALA A 171 -9.20 -5.91 -14.55
N TRP A 172 -9.65 -5.69 -13.30
CA TRP A 172 -9.29 -6.53 -12.15
C TRP A 172 -10.35 -7.55 -11.76
N ASN A 173 -11.43 -7.67 -12.55
CA ASN A 173 -12.55 -8.59 -12.31
C ASN A 173 -12.50 -9.84 -13.23
N SER A 174 -11.39 -10.04 -13.96
CA SER A 174 -11.14 -11.19 -14.84
C SER A 174 -10.52 -12.37 -14.10
#